data_AF-A0A1J1AEL2-F1
#
_entry.id   AF-A0A1J1AEL2-F1
#
_cell.length_a   1.000
_cell.length_b   1.000
_cell.length_c   1.000
_cell.angle_alpha   90.00
_cell.angle_beta   90.00
_cell.angle_gamma   90.00
#
_symmetry.space_group_name_H-M   'P 1'
#
loop_
_entity.id
_entity.type
_entity.pdbx_description
1 polymer ?
#
loop_
_entity_poly.entity_id
_entity_poly.type
_entity_poly.pdbx_seq_one_letter_code
_entity_poly.pdbx_strand_id
1 'polypeptide(L)'
;MKWLDGLDEQSGKELNDTVVPKPNGFTGSKYATEVSDIRVTGTADFVEAAASKFKALLEFEDDGTRVEINLQRTEDRDTGELTDNYALYLSVAERG
;
A
#
# COMPACT_ATOMS: atom_id res chain seq x y z
N MET A 1 -14.97 13.42 -7.71
CA MET A 1 -13.93 14.41 -7.35
C MET A 1 -14.26 15.15 -6.06
N LYS A 2 -15.46 15.74 -5.88
CA LYS A 2 -15.86 16.48 -4.66
C LYS A 2 -15.64 15.80 -3.30
N TRP A 3 -15.44 14.48 -3.28
CA TRP A 3 -15.17 13.75 -2.05
C TRP A 3 -13.76 14.05 -1.50
N LEU A 4 -12.73 14.04 -2.35
CA LEU A 4 -11.35 14.37 -1.94
C LEU A 4 -11.24 15.81 -1.46
N ASP A 5 -11.94 16.73 -2.14
CA ASP A 5 -11.95 18.16 -1.79
C ASP A 5 -12.58 18.45 -0.41
N GLY A 6 -13.32 17.49 0.15
CA GLY A 6 -13.96 17.60 1.46
C GLY A 6 -13.23 16.87 2.58
N LEU A 7 -12.06 16.27 2.32
CA LEU A 7 -11.24 15.62 3.34
C LEU A 7 -10.21 16.62 3.87
N ASP A 8 -10.06 16.67 5.19
CA ASP A 8 -8.97 17.39 5.81
C ASP A 8 -7.63 16.69 5.51
N GLU A 9 -6.59 17.48 5.25
CA GLU A 9 -5.24 16.95 5.10
C GLU A 9 -4.79 16.30 6.41
N GLN A 10 -4.54 14.99 6.38
CA GLN A 10 -4.07 14.24 7.53
C GLN A 10 -2.55 14.31 7.63
N SER A 11 -2.05 14.49 8.85
CA SER A 11 -0.63 14.30 9.17
C SER A 11 -0.21 12.83 9.08
N GLY A 12 1.10 12.58 9.02
CA GLY A 12 1.64 11.21 9.07
C GLY A 12 1.24 10.46 10.34
N LYS A 13 1.15 11.17 11.48
CA LYS A 13 0.68 10.59 12.74
C LYS A 13 -0.79 10.17 12.66
N GLU A 14 -1.66 11.02 12.13
CA GLU A 14 -3.08 10.71 11.99
C GLU A 14 -3.31 9.53 11.04
N LEU A 15 -2.52 9.45 9.96
CA LEU A 15 -2.53 8.26 9.10
C LEU A 15 -2.16 7.00 9.90
N ASN A 16 -1.05 7.05 10.64
CA ASN A 16 -0.57 5.91 11.43
C ASN A 16 -1.58 5.44 12.48
N ASP A 17 -2.28 6.38 13.15
CA ASP A 17 -3.30 6.05 14.15
C ASP A 17 -4.52 5.29 13.53
N THR A 18 -4.65 5.26 12.21
CA THR A 18 -5.72 4.52 11.49
C THR A 18 -5.29 3.18 10.88
N VAL A 19 -3.99 2.85 10.90
CA VAL A 19 -3.48 1.64 10.25
C VAL A 19 -3.85 0.39 11.05
N VAL A 20 -4.41 -0.60 10.35
CA VAL A 20 -4.70 -1.92 10.88
C VAL A 20 -3.76 -2.94 10.23
N PRO A 21 -2.79 -3.50 10.98
CA PRO A 21 -1.85 -4.50 10.47
C PRO A 21 -2.54 -5.78 10.01
N LYS A 22 -1.94 -6.42 9.00
CA LYS A 22 -2.28 -7.76 8.53
C LYS A 22 -1.87 -8.79 9.57
N PRO A 23 -2.80 -9.59 10.12
CA PRO A 23 -2.46 -10.61 11.10
C PRO A 23 -1.48 -11.65 10.55
N ASN A 24 -0.66 -12.23 11.42
CA ASN A 24 0.24 -13.30 11.00
C ASN A 24 -0.54 -14.50 10.40
N GLY A 25 -0.04 -15.04 9.28
CA GLY A 25 -0.66 -16.17 8.57
C GLY A 25 -1.93 -15.81 7.79
N PHE A 26 -2.27 -14.52 7.68
CA PHE A 26 -3.43 -14.07 6.92
C PHE A 26 -3.29 -14.39 5.43
N THR A 27 -4.30 -15.05 4.85
CA THR A 27 -4.37 -15.37 3.41
C THR A 27 -5.77 -15.07 2.85
N GLY A 28 -5.80 -14.50 1.64
CA GLY A 28 -7.04 -14.20 0.90
C GLY A 28 -7.71 -12.86 1.27
N SER A 29 -8.61 -12.39 0.41
CA SER A 29 -9.38 -11.14 0.56
C SER A 29 -10.82 -11.35 1.08
N LYS A 30 -11.13 -12.56 1.57
CA LYS A 30 -12.51 -12.99 1.87
C LYS A 30 -12.96 -12.79 3.31
N TYR A 31 -12.08 -12.33 4.19
CA TYR A 31 -12.48 -11.98 5.54
C TYR A 31 -12.96 -10.52 5.55
N ALA A 32 -14.02 -10.23 6.30
CA ALA A 32 -14.43 -8.89 6.65
C ALA A 32 -13.42 -8.28 7.65
N THR A 33 -12.15 -8.25 7.27
CA THR A 33 -11.06 -7.75 8.09
C THR A 33 -10.73 -6.36 7.59
N GLU A 34 -10.71 -5.41 8.53
CA GLU A 34 -10.41 -3.99 8.31
C GLU A 34 -8.92 -3.73 8.04
N VAL A 35 -8.20 -4.71 7.48
CA VAL A 35 -6.75 -4.60 7.19
C VAL A 35 -6.48 -3.46 6.21
N SER A 36 -5.46 -2.69 6.54
CA SER A 36 -5.04 -1.54 5.75
C SER A 36 -4.04 -1.98 4.68
N ASP A 37 -4.49 -1.99 3.42
CA ASP A 37 -3.65 -2.27 2.25
C ASP A 37 -3.79 -1.14 1.22
N ILE A 38 -2.67 -0.73 0.61
CA ILE A 38 -2.61 0.30 -0.42
C ILE A 38 -2.10 -0.34 -1.72
N ARG A 39 -2.80 -0.05 -2.83
CA ARG A 39 -2.32 -0.38 -4.19
C ARG A 39 -2.24 0.87 -5.04
N VAL A 40 -1.07 1.12 -5.62
CA VAL A 40 -0.86 2.19 -6.59
C VAL A 40 -0.43 1.57 -7.91
N THR A 41 -1.10 1.91 -9.01
CA THR A 41 -0.74 1.44 -10.34
C THR A 41 -0.53 2.64 -11.27
N GLY A 42 0.55 2.64 -12.04
CA GLY A 42 0.84 3.68 -13.02
C GLY A 42 2.26 3.58 -13.56
N THR A 43 2.75 4.66 -14.17
CA THR A 43 4.15 4.75 -14.60
C THR A 43 5.10 4.71 -13.39
N ALA A 44 6.38 4.42 -13.63
CA ALA A 44 7.40 4.44 -12.58
C ALA A 44 7.41 5.76 -11.80
N ASP A 45 7.50 6.90 -12.51
CA ASP A 45 7.53 8.24 -11.89
C ASP A 45 6.30 8.52 -11.01
N PHE A 46 5.11 8.10 -11.46
CA PHE A 46 3.89 8.28 -10.69
C PHE A 46 3.87 7.41 -9.43
N VAL A 47 4.25 6.15 -9.56
CA VAL A 47 4.31 5.20 -8.44
C VAL A 47 5.32 5.67 -7.39
N GLU A 48 6.51 6.13 -7.80
CA GLU A 48 7.51 6.67 -6.88
C GLU A 48 7.03 7.95 -6.17
N ALA A 49 6.41 8.87 -6.92
CA ALA A 49 5.85 10.09 -6.36
C ALA A 49 4.75 9.79 -5.31
N ALA A 50 3.84 8.87 -5.61
CA ALA A 50 2.80 8.43 -4.69
C ALA A 50 3.41 7.68 -3.47
N ALA A 51 4.34 6.76 -3.69
CA ALA A 51 5.03 6.01 -2.63
C ALA A 51 5.73 6.92 -1.63
N SER A 52 6.29 8.04 -2.10
CA SER A 52 6.95 9.02 -1.24
C SER A 52 6.04 9.62 -0.15
N LYS A 53 4.72 9.61 -0.38
CA LYS A 53 3.71 10.11 0.57
C LYS A 53 3.40 9.12 1.69
N PHE A 54 3.76 7.86 1.53
CA PHE A 54 3.51 6.80 2.51
C PHE A 54 4.72 6.48 3.40
N LYS A 55 5.74 7.34 3.42
CA LYS A 55 6.94 7.15 4.27
C LYS A 55 6.63 7.06 5.77
N ALA A 56 5.51 7.64 6.22
CA ALA A 56 5.05 7.52 7.60
C ALA A 56 4.82 6.06 8.02
N LEU A 57 4.50 5.16 7.08
CA LEU A 57 4.31 3.74 7.37
C LEU A 57 5.61 3.04 7.82
N LEU A 58 6.79 3.61 7.52
CA LEU A 58 8.07 3.07 7.96
C LEU A 58 8.21 3.05 9.49
N GLU A 59 7.38 3.81 10.23
CA GLU A 59 7.32 3.74 11.69
C GLU A 59 6.82 2.39 12.22
N PHE A 60 6.14 1.59 11.38
CA PHE A 60 5.70 0.22 11.70
C PHE A 60 6.75 -0.85 11.37
N GLU A 61 7.97 -0.49 11.02
CA GLU A 61 9.06 -1.46 10.89
C GLU A 61 9.75 -1.64 12.25
N ASP A 62 9.31 -2.64 13.02
CA ASP A 62 9.85 -2.95 14.36
C ASP A 62 9.91 -4.46 14.63
N ASP A 63 10.06 -4.88 15.90
CA ASP A 63 10.13 -6.31 16.27
C ASP A 63 8.76 -7.02 16.20
N GLY A 64 7.64 -6.29 16.20
CA GLY A 64 6.29 -6.85 16.18
C GLY A 64 5.60 -6.77 14.81
N THR A 65 6.01 -5.83 13.97
CA THR A 65 5.41 -5.53 12.68
C THR A 65 6.47 -5.30 11.60
N ARG A 66 6.06 -5.45 10.34
CA ARG A 66 6.87 -5.18 9.15
C ARG A 66 6.07 -4.42 8.11
N VAL A 67 6.73 -3.55 7.36
CA VAL A 67 6.20 -2.89 6.18
C VAL A 67 6.46 -3.78 4.98
N GLU A 68 5.41 -4.35 4.42
CA GLU A 68 5.47 -5.14 3.20
C GLU A 68 5.42 -4.22 1.98
N ILE A 69 6.45 -4.29 1.14
CA ILE A 69 6.56 -3.53 -0.10
C ILE A 69 6.75 -4.52 -1.25
N ASN A 70 5.81 -4.53 -2.19
CA ASN A 70 5.91 -5.36 -3.40
C ASN A 70 5.66 -4.50 -4.64
N LEU A 71 6.73 -4.23 -5.40
CA LEU A 71 6.67 -3.49 -6.65
C LEU A 71 6.81 -4.46 -7.83
N GLN A 72 5.81 -4.46 -8.72
CA GLN A 72 5.75 -5.38 -9.84
C GLN A 72 5.52 -4.61 -11.14
N ARG A 73 6.34 -4.86 -12.16
CA ARG A 73 6.06 -4.39 -13.52
C ARG A 73 4.84 -5.15 -14.06
N THR A 74 3.88 -4.44 -14.63
CA THR A 74 2.65 -5.07 -15.13
C THR A 74 2.85 -5.67 -16.50
N GLU A 75 2.24 -6.82 -16.73
CA GLU A 75 2.22 -7.52 -18.01
C GLU A 75 0.96 -7.14 -18.77
N ASP A 76 1.09 -6.90 -20.08
CA ASP A 76 -0.04 -6.75 -20.96
C ASP A 76 -0.76 -8.09 -21.08
N ARG A 77 -2.06 -8.08 -20.79
CA ARG A 77 -2.84 -9.32 -20.71
C ARG A 77 -2.96 -10.03 -22.05
N ASP A 78 -2.96 -9.29 -23.15
CA ASP A 78 -3.23 -9.82 -24.48
C ASP A 78 -1.95 -10.29 -25.16
N THR A 79 -0.81 -9.64 -24.89
CA THR A 79 0.48 -9.96 -25.51
C THR A 79 1.43 -10.74 -24.60
N GLY A 80 1.25 -10.69 -23.28
CA GLY A 80 2.18 -11.26 -22.30
C GLY A 80 3.49 -10.46 -22.15
N GLU A 81 3.58 -9.28 -22.77
CA GLU A 81 4.78 -8.45 -22.70
C GLU A 81 4.76 -7.52 -21.48
N LEU A 82 5.93 -7.21 -20.94
CA LEU A 82 6.06 -6.23 -19.86
C LEU A 82 5.74 -4.82 -20.36
N THR A 83 4.81 -4.16 -19.69
CA THR A 83 4.43 -2.76 -19.92
C THR A 83 5.33 -1.79 -19.12
N ASP A 84 5.31 -0.50 -19.42
CA ASP A 84 6.00 0.52 -18.61
C ASP A 84 5.22 0.94 -17.34
N ASN A 85 4.15 0.21 -17.03
CA ASN A 85 3.39 0.39 -15.81
C ASN A 85 3.88 -0.55 -14.72
N TYR A 86 3.69 -0.09 -13.48
CA TYR A 86 4.05 -0.78 -12.26
C TYR A 86 2.83 -0.81 -11.34
N ALA A 87 2.71 -1.89 -10.59
CA ALA A 87 1.80 -2.03 -9.46
C ALA A 87 2.63 -2.13 -8.18
N LEU A 88 2.45 -1.15 -7.30
CA LEU A 88 2.99 -1.14 -5.95
C LEU A 88 1.90 -1.60 -4.99
N TYR A 89 2.20 -2.61 -4.19
CA TYR A 89 1.42 -3.03 -3.04
C TYR A 89 2.19 -2.66 -1.76
N LEU A 90 1.52 -1.95 -0.85
CA LEU A 90 2.02 -1.56 0.46
C LEU A 90 1.04 -2.05 1.53
N SER A 91 1.56 -2.69 2.59
CA SER A 91 0.77 -3.01 3.78
C SER A 91 1.66 -3.11 5.01
N VAL A 92 1.08 -2.93 6.20
CA VAL A 92 1.73 -3.30 7.46
C VAL A 92 1.27 -4.71 7.83
N ALA A 93 2.18 -5.59 8.23
CA ALA A 93 1.88 -6.94 8.65
C ALA A 93 2.52 -7.24 10.01
N GLU A 94 1.83 -8.01 10.85
CA GLU A 94 2.42 -8.58 12.05
C GLU A 94 3.57 -9.52 11.66
N ARG A 95 4.65 -9.50 12.44
CA ARG A 95 5.71 -10.50 12.31
C ARG A 95 5.25 -11.84 12.86
N GLY A 96 5.79 -12.89 12.26
CA GLY A 96 5.58 -14.28 12.64
C GLY A 96 6.88 -15.01 12.89
#